data_AF-A0A9W9IWM3-F1
#
_entry.id   AF-A0A9W9IWM3-F1
#
_cell.length_a   1.000
_cell.length_b   1.000
_cell.length_c   1.000
_cell.angle_alpha   90.00
_cell.angle_beta   90.00
_cell.angle_gamma   90.00
#
_symmetry.space_group_name_H-M   'P 1'
#
loop_
_entity.id
_entity.type
_entity.pdbx_description
1 polymer ?
#
loop_
_entity_poly.entity_id
_entity_poly.type
_entity_poly.pdbx_seq_one_letter_code
_entity_poly.pdbx_strand_id
1 'polypeptide(L)'
;MGGNDYTKKDRSTFRKRAPTLIKKAHELAEQCSAHVYVLIDHPRARVAYSSTNGGKTPFPEGALETMYPGLQQLTQLGMKESHEETHRKKVDGVSRYFEFRAQALSKTKDEKTQINTTGGKK
;
A
#
# COMPACT_ATOMS: atom_id res chain seq x y z
N MET A 1 -1.31 30.15 -22.19
CA MET A 1 -1.17 30.08 -20.73
C MET A 1 -1.07 28.61 -20.32
N GLY A 2 0.13 28.11 -20.05
CA GLY A 2 0.36 26.74 -19.58
C GLY A 2 0.41 26.72 -18.06
N GLY A 3 -0.59 26.11 -17.42
CA GLY A 3 -0.58 25.92 -15.97
C GLY A 3 0.56 24.98 -15.56
N ASN A 4 1.20 25.26 -14.42
CA ASN A 4 2.25 24.41 -13.85
C ASN A 4 1.74 22.98 -13.68
N ASP A 5 2.09 22.10 -14.61
CA ASP A 5 1.93 20.67 -14.48
C ASP A 5 2.91 20.18 -13.41
N TYR A 6 2.46 20.15 -12.14
CA TYR A 6 3.15 19.39 -11.10
C TYR A 6 3.36 17.97 -11.63
N THR A 7 4.62 17.63 -11.85
CA THR A 7 5.01 16.58 -12.78
C THR A 7 4.46 15.21 -12.35
N LYS A 8 4.26 14.28 -13.29
CA LYS A 8 3.92 12.87 -12.96
C LYS A 8 4.87 12.27 -11.90
N LYS A 9 6.13 12.75 -11.86
CA LYS A 9 7.16 12.38 -10.90
C LYS A 9 6.81 12.80 -9.47
N ASP A 10 6.32 14.02 -9.28
CA ASP A 10 5.92 14.55 -7.96
C ASP A 10 4.74 13.75 -7.39
N ARG A 11 3.76 13.42 -8.24
CA ARG A 11 2.64 12.53 -7.86
C ARG A 11 3.12 11.16 -7.39
N SER A 12 4.02 10.53 -8.14
CA SER A 12 4.54 9.21 -7.80
C SER A 12 5.33 9.25 -6.49
N THR A 13 6.03 10.36 -6.24
CA THR A 13 6.83 10.58 -5.04
C THR A 13 5.94 10.79 -3.83
N PHE A 14 4.89 11.62 -3.96
CA PHE A 14 3.90 11.83 -2.91
C PHE A 14 3.24 10.52 -2.48
N ARG A 15 2.75 9.73 -3.46
CA ARG A 15 2.12 8.43 -3.20
C ARG A 15 3.05 7.42 -2.52
N LYS A 16 4.37 7.51 -2.74
CA LYS A 16 5.36 6.65 -2.10
C LYS A 16 5.74 7.14 -0.70
N ARG A 17 5.93 8.45 -0.53
CA ARG A 17 6.48 9.04 0.70
C ARG A 17 5.43 9.31 1.76
N ALA A 18 4.21 9.71 1.39
CA ALA A 18 3.15 10.03 2.35
C ALA A 18 2.81 8.81 3.24
N PRO A 19 2.64 7.58 2.72
CA PRO A 19 2.41 6.41 3.57
C PRO A 19 3.59 6.10 4.50
N THR A 20 4.83 6.27 4.02
CA THR A 20 6.03 6.06 4.84
C THR A 20 6.11 7.04 6.00
N LEU A 21 5.81 8.32 5.75
CA LEU A 21 5.80 9.34 6.80
C LEU A 21 4.74 9.02 7.88
N ILE A 22 3.54 8.62 7.46
CA ILE A 22 2.48 8.24 8.39
C ILE A 22 2.88 7.01 9.20
N LYS A 23 3.50 6.01 8.57
CA LYS A 23 4.04 4.84 9.29
C LYS A 23 5.06 5.26 10.36
N LYS A 24 5.96 6.17 10.04
CA LYS A 24 6.96 6.68 11.02
C LYS A 24 6.33 7.49 12.14
N ALA A 25 5.31 8.29 11.83
CA ALA A 25 4.53 9.00 12.84
C ALA A 25 3.80 8.04 13.79
N HIS A 26 3.29 6.93 13.27
CA HIS A 26 2.70 5.86 14.08
C HIS A 26 3.72 5.17 14.97
N GLU A 27 4.87 4.77 14.42
CA GLU A 27 5.96 4.16 15.19
C GLU A 27 6.41 5.08 16.34
N LEU A 28 6.53 6.39 16.08
CA LEU A 28 6.87 7.39 17.10
C LEU A 28 5.81 7.45 18.21
N ALA A 29 4.52 7.44 17.85
CA ALA A 29 3.42 7.47 18.81
C ALA A 29 3.44 6.23 19.72
N GLU A 30 3.69 5.04 19.16
CA GLU A 30 3.75 3.79 19.91
C GLU A 30 4.99 3.72 20.81
N GLN A 31 6.17 4.04 20.28
CA GLN A 31 7.44 3.88 21.01
C GLN A 31 7.62 4.92 22.11
N CYS A 32 7.14 6.14 21.89
CA CYS A 32 7.32 7.24 22.84
C CYS A 32 6.06 7.56 23.66
N SER A 33 4.97 6.79 23.48
CA SER A 33 3.67 7.08 24.10
C SER A 33 3.21 8.53 23.86
N ALA A 34 3.49 9.05 22.67
CA ALA A 34 3.24 10.44 22.30
C ALA A 34 1.96 10.58 21.46
N HIS A 35 1.24 11.68 21.66
CA HIS A 35 0.15 12.08 20.76
C HIS A 35 0.74 12.76 19.52
N VAL A 36 0.49 12.18 18.35
CA VAL A 36 1.08 12.60 17.08
C VAL A 36 -0.03 12.88 16.09
N TYR A 37 0.08 14.04 15.45
CA TYR A 37 -0.84 14.52 14.42
C TYR A 37 -0.03 14.89 13.19
N VAL A 38 -0.42 14.36 12.04
CA VAL A 38 0.24 14.67 10.77
C VAL A 38 -0.81 15.15 9.79
N LEU A 39 -0.63 16.38 9.30
CA LEU A 39 -1.38 16.92 8.17
C LEU A 39 -0.43 17.08 6.99
N ILE A 40 -0.79 16.47 5.87
CA ILE A 40 -0.06 16.60 4.62
C ILE A 40 -0.98 17.28 3.61
N ASP A 41 -0.75 18.56 3.36
CA ASP A 41 -1.43 19.32 2.31
C ASP A 41 -0.60 19.28 1.03
N HIS A 42 -1.15 18.69 -0.03
CA HIS A 42 -0.55 18.66 -1.34
C HIS A 42 -1.59 19.08 -2.38
N PRO A 43 -1.22 19.80 -3.46
CA PRO A 43 -2.15 20.37 -4.43
C PRO A 43 -3.19 19.41 -5.07
N ARG A 44 -3.02 18.10 -4.91
CA ARG A 44 -3.93 17.07 -5.44
C ARG A 44 -4.47 16.09 -4.41
N ALA A 45 -3.99 16.12 -3.17
CA ALA A 45 -4.41 15.19 -2.14
C ALA A 45 -4.09 15.77 -0.77
N ARG A 46 -5.03 15.65 0.15
CA ARG A 46 -4.87 16.07 1.54
C ARG A 46 -5.05 14.86 2.43
N VAL A 47 -4.07 14.60 3.28
CA VAL A 47 -4.06 13.44 4.15
C VAL A 47 -3.85 13.90 5.58
N ALA A 48 -4.72 13.46 6.49
CA ALA A 48 -4.55 13.66 7.92
C ALA A 48 -4.39 12.30 8.61
N TYR A 49 -3.48 12.24 9.57
CA TYR A 49 -3.27 11.11 10.46
C TYR A 49 -3.33 11.58 11.91
N SER A 50 -3.99 10.80 12.74
CA SER A 50 -4.05 10.98 14.20
C SER A 50 -3.68 9.68 14.90
N SER A 51 -2.79 9.75 15.89
CA SER A 51 -2.49 8.62 16.77
C SER A 51 -3.50 8.45 17.91
N THR A 52 -4.40 9.40 18.13
CA THR A 52 -5.45 9.28 19.16
C THR A 52 -6.61 8.44 18.66
N ASN A 53 -7.09 7.53 19.52
CA ASN A 53 -8.34 6.81 19.28
C ASN A 53 -9.50 7.81 19.24
N GLY A 54 -10.26 7.78 18.14
CA GLY A 54 -11.39 8.68 17.89
C GLY A 54 -11.09 9.88 16.99
N GLY A 55 -9.88 10.00 16.41
CA GLY A 55 -9.58 11.07 15.45
C GLY A 55 -9.58 12.48 16.07
N LYS A 56 -9.63 12.58 17.41
CA LYS A 56 -9.61 13.84 18.14
C LYS A 56 -8.25 14.50 17.97
N THR A 57 -8.20 15.41 17.02
CA THR A 57 -7.09 16.32 16.79
C THR A 57 -7.14 17.47 17.79
N PRO A 58 -6.04 18.20 18.02
CA PRO A 58 -6.10 19.43 18.83
C PRO A 58 -6.92 20.53 18.15
N PHE A 59 -7.41 20.29 16.93
CA PHE A 59 -8.28 21.22 16.22
C PHE A 59 -9.74 21.04 16.69
N PRO A 60 -10.52 22.13 16.73
CA PRO A 60 -11.96 22.04 17.00
C PRO A 60 -12.63 21.06 16.04
N GLU A 61 -13.65 20.35 16.50
CA GLU A 61 -14.43 19.43 15.68
C GLU A 61 -14.99 20.17 14.44
N GLY A 62 -14.78 19.63 13.24
CA GLY A 62 -15.17 20.29 11.99
C GLY A 62 -14.17 21.33 11.44
N ALA A 63 -13.17 21.77 12.22
CA ALA A 63 -12.23 22.81 11.79
C ALA A 63 -11.31 22.33 10.66
N LEU A 64 -10.94 21.06 10.67
CA LEU A 64 -10.12 20.47 9.61
C LEU A 64 -10.92 20.28 8.31
N GLU A 65 -12.17 19.85 8.41
CA GLU A 65 -13.08 19.71 7.27
C GLU A 65 -13.40 21.08 6.65
N THR A 66 -13.50 22.12 7.48
CA THR A 66 -13.75 23.51 7.05
C THR A 66 -12.50 24.13 6.41
N MET A 67 -11.32 23.95 7.01
CA MET A 67 -10.05 24.45 6.43
C MET A 67 -9.63 23.66 5.19
N TYR A 68 -9.95 22.37 5.13
CA TYR A 68 -9.47 21.44 4.10
C TYR A 68 -10.60 20.56 3.55
N PRO A 69 -11.46 21.10 2.65
CA PRO A 69 -12.49 20.30 1.99
C PRO A 69 -11.85 19.12 1.22
N GLY A 70 -12.39 17.92 1.40
CA GLY A 70 -11.91 16.68 0.77
C GLY A 70 -10.75 15.97 1.50
N LEU A 71 -10.48 16.33 2.76
CA LEU A 71 -9.46 15.69 3.58
C LEU A 71 -9.76 14.20 3.83
N GLN A 72 -8.81 13.32 3.49
CA GLN A 72 -8.90 11.91 3.87
C GLN A 72 -8.26 11.72 5.24
N GLN A 73 -9.08 11.41 6.25
CA GLN A 73 -8.60 11.08 7.60
C GLN A 73 -8.23 9.60 7.69
N LEU A 74 -7.03 9.33 8.21
CA LEU A 74 -6.53 7.99 8.47
C LEU A 74 -6.40 7.82 9.99
N THR A 75 -7.18 6.89 10.53
CA THR A 75 -7.14 6.50 11.95
C THR A 75 -6.23 5.29 12.15
N GLN A 76 -5.77 5.06 13.39
CA GLN A 76 -4.97 3.89 13.74
C GLN A 76 -5.63 2.56 13.34
N LEU A 77 -6.95 2.44 13.47
CA LEU A 77 -7.72 1.26 13.07
C LEU A 77 -7.62 1.00 11.55
N GLY A 78 -7.81 2.03 10.73
CA GLY A 78 -7.68 1.90 9.27
C GLY A 78 -6.25 1.59 8.80
N MET A 79 -5.22 2.01 9.56
CA MET A 79 -3.83 1.68 9.26
C MET A 79 -3.54 0.19 9.47
N LYS A 80 -4.03 -0.41 10.57
CA LYS A 80 -3.82 -1.84 10.85
C LYS A 80 -4.50 -2.74 9.82
N GLU A 81 -5.71 -2.40 9.39
CA GLU A 81 -6.43 -3.14 8.35
C GLU A 81 -5.72 -3.09 6.98
N SER A 82 -5.22 -1.91 6.58
CA SER A 82 -4.49 -1.76 5.31
C SER A 82 -3.18 -2.55 5.26
N HIS A 83 -2.50 -2.72 6.39
CA HIS A 83 -1.26 -3.48 6.49
C HIS A 83 -1.53 -4.98 6.30
N GLU A 84 -2.58 -5.51 6.92
CA GLU A 84 -3.00 -6.90 6.74
C GLU A 84 -3.44 -7.19 5.30
N GLU A 85 -4.19 -6.28 4.68
CA GLU A 85 -4.67 -6.48 3.31
C GLU A 85 -3.51 -6.44 2.29
N THR A 86 -2.54 -5.54 2.49
CA THR A 86 -1.35 -5.46 1.62
C THR A 86 -0.45 -6.69 1.79
N HIS A 87 -0.35 -7.21 3.02
CA HIS A 87 0.39 -8.44 3.30
C HIS A 87 -0.30 -9.66 2.67
N ARG A 88 -1.62 -9.80 2.84
CA ARG A 88 -2.43 -10.87 2.21
C ARG A 88 -2.30 -10.87 0.69
N LYS A 89 -2.46 -9.71 0.04
CA LYS A 89 -2.32 -9.59 -1.44
C LYS A 89 -0.93 -10.00 -1.95
N LYS A 90 0.13 -9.71 -1.19
CA LYS A 90 1.50 -10.13 -1.56
C LYS A 90 1.70 -11.63 -1.40
N VAL A 91 1.21 -12.21 -0.31
CA VAL A 91 1.29 -13.65 -0.05
C VAL A 91 0.51 -14.43 -1.11
N ASP A 92 -0.71 -14.00 -1.45
CA ASP A 92 -1.52 -14.62 -2.49
C ASP A 92 -0.86 -14.56 -3.88
N GLY A 93 -0.22 -13.43 -4.20
CA GLY A 93 0.53 -13.28 -5.45
C GLY A 93 1.71 -14.24 -5.57
N VAL A 94 2.43 -14.46 -4.45
CA VAL A 94 3.55 -15.40 -4.38
C VAL A 94 3.06 -16.85 -4.48
N SER A 95 1.98 -17.22 -3.78
CA SER A 95 1.39 -18.56 -3.87
C SER A 95 0.92 -18.89 -5.30
N ARG A 96 0.21 -17.97 -5.96
CA ARG A 96 -0.20 -18.15 -7.37
C ARG A 96 0.99 -18.32 -8.32
N TYR A 97 2.09 -17.61 -8.06
CA TYR A 97 3.32 -17.76 -8.85
C TYR A 97 3.92 -19.17 -8.69
N PHE A 98 3.97 -19.70 -7.47
CA PHE A 98 4.45 -21.07 -7.23
C PHE A 98 3.54 -22.13 -7.85
N GLU A 99 2.22 -21.98 -7.75
CA GLU A 99 1.25 -22.88 -8.40
C GLU A 99 1.42 -22.89 -9.92
N PHE A 100 1.51 -21.70 -10.54
CA PHE A 100 1.75 -21.56 -11.97
C PHE A 100 3.07 -22.25 -12.40
N ARG A 101 4.15 -22.04 -11.64
CA ARG A 101 5.46 -22.66 -11.92
C ARG A 101 5.43 -24.18 -11.74
N ALA A 102 4.72 -24.70 -10.75
CA ALA A 102 4.56 -26.13 -10.54
C ALA A 102 3.80 -26.79 -11.71
N GLN A 103 2.72 -26.17 -12.19
CA GLN A 103 1.96 -26.64 -13.36
C GLN A 103 2.77 -26.56 -14.66
N ALA A 104 3.58 -25.51 -14.85
CA ALA A 104 4.46 -25.42 -16.00
C ALA A 104 5.50 -26.56 -16.01
N LEU A 105 6.06 -26.88 -14.84
CA LEU A 105 7.03 -27.95 -14.69
C LEU A 105 6.43 -29.35 -14.88
N SER A 106 5.20 -29.60 -14.42
CA SER A 106 4.54 -30.88 -14.66
C SER A 106 4.28 -31.12 -16.14
N LYS A 107 3.77 -30.11 -16.86
CA LYS A 107 3.54 -30.19 -18.32
C LYS A 107 4.82 -30.50 -19.10
N THR A 108 5.96 -29.91 -18.72
CA THR A 108 7.25 -30.20 -19.38
C THR A 108 7.80 -31.62 -19.11
N LYS A 109 7.39 -32.28 -18.02
CA LYS A 109 7.76 -33.67 -17.73
C LYS A 109 6.93 -34.66 -18.55
N ASP A 110 5.65 -34.36 -18.74
CA ASP A 110 4.75 -35.20 -19.54
C ASP A 110 5.14 -35.17 -21.04
N GLU A 111 5.57 -34.00 -21.55
CA GLU A 111 6.00 -33.83 -22.94
C GLU A 111 7.34 -34.54 -23.24
N LYS A 112 8.30 -34.55 -22.30
CA LYS A 112 9.57 -35.28 -22.46
C LYS A 112 9.40 -36.80 -22.39
N THR A 113 8.35 -37.30 -21.73
CA THR A 113 8.10 -38.73 -21.60
C THR A 113 7.55 -39.34 -22.90
N GLN A 114 6.84 -38.56 -23.71
CA GLN A 114 6.29 -39.02 -25.00
C GLN A 114 7.32 -39.11 -26.13
N ILE A 115 8.39 -38.29 -26.10
CA ILE A 115 9.43 -38.28 -27.14
C ILE A 115 10.34 -39.51 -27.03
N ASN A 116 10.55 -40.05 -25.82
CA ASN A 116 11.46 -41.18 -25.59
C ASN A 116 10.84 -42.56 -25.90
N THR A 117 9.54 -42.65 -26.16
CA THR A 117 8.85 -43.92 -26.48
C THR A 117 8.78 -44.25 -27.97
N THR A 118 9.14 -43.34 -28.88
CA THR A 118 9.04 -43.53 -30.34
C THR A 118 10.37 -43.81 -31.04
N GLY A 119 11.50 -43.75 -30.34
CA GLY A 119 12.85 -43.90 -30.91
C GLY A 119 13.49 -45.29 -30.77
N GLY A 120 12.70 -46.37 -30.68
CA GLY A 120 13.21 -47.71 -30.40
C GLY A 120 12.54 -48.81 -31.22
N LYS A 121 12.77 -48.84 -32.54
CA LYS A 121 12.64 -50.08 -33.33
C LYS A 121 13.88 -50.22 -34.22
N LYS A 122 14.68 -51.24 -33.90
CA LYS A 122 15.64 -51.87 -34.81
C LYS A 122 14.90 -52.61 -35.92
#